data_AF-A0A2Z6NZZ3-F1
#
_entry.id   AF-A0A2Z6NZZ3-F1
#
_cell.length_a   1.000
_cell.length_b   1.000
_cell.length_c   1.000
_cell.angle_alpha   90.00
_cell.angle_beta   90.00
_cell.angle_gamma   90.00
#
_symmetry.space_group_name_H-M   'P 1'
#
loop_
_entity.id
_entity.type
_entity.pdbx_description
1 polymer ?
#
loop_
_entity_poly.entity_id
_entity_poly.type
_entity_poly.pdbx_seq_one_letter_code
_entity_poly.pdbx_strand_id
1 'polypeptide(L)'
;MVLNPSSFWIQANALLRKSLTFQKRNVKTNIRLILLPLILCVLLVLLQNFIDTQYNTPEFKCGCVCPNNRKNCDDSEKLCGVQYSEDTQAVFCKIPNPPQWPPLLQLPYVYCKQNESCPFNMLFTAENQSFAQIVSENMFPSAPTVNSSDIMTSLASNVLGSESSPGANSFLEPGFTSGFPVYYLQTQCPQNNSGFTFPYQIEGKTFKQAAWKS
;
A
#
# COMPACT_ATOMS: atom_id res chain seq x y z
N MET A 1 55.16 20.31 51.82
CA MET A 1 53.68 20.36 51.97
C MET A 1 53.07 19.42 50.94
N VAL A 2 52.46 18.32 51.39
CA VAL A 2 51.77 17.35 50.51
C VAL A 2 50.38 17.93 50.23
N LEU A 3 50.07 18.26 48.97
CA LEU A 3 48.70 18.63 48.60
C LEU A 3 47.84 17.37 48.60
N ASN A 4 47.00 17.21 49.62
CA ASN A 4 45.95 16.19 49.57
C ASN A 4 44.97 16.57 48.46
N PRO A 5 44.70 15.68 47.48
CA PRO A 5 43.73 15.96 46.44
C PRO A 5 42.36 16.18 47.08
N SER A 6 41.64 17.20 46.59
CA SER A 6 40.29 17.50 47.04
C SER A 6 39.37 16.32 46.77
N SER A 7 38.40 16.07 47.65
CA SER A 7 37.46 14.95 47.48
C SER A 7 36.65 15.08 46.19
N PHE A 8 36.22 13.95 45.63
CA PHE A 8 35.49 13.89 44.36
C PHE A 8 34.31 14.88 44.30
N TRP A 9 33.53 14.98 45.37
CA TRP A 9 32.39 15.90 45.47
C TRP A 9 32.77 17.37 45.39
N ILE A 10 33.91 17.76 45.96
CA ILE A 10 34.43 19.13 45.89
C ILE A 10 34.82 19.45 44.44
N GLN A 11 35.47 18.51 43.74
CA GLN A 11 35.84 18.67 42.33
C GLN A 11 34.61 18.71 41.42
N ALA A 12 33.64 17.82 41.61
CA ALA A 12 32.40 17.78 40.84
C ALA A 12 31.57 19.06 41.02
N ASN A 13 31.45 19.57 42.24
CA ASN A 13 30.76 20.83 42.52
C ASN A 13 31.47 22.04 41.88
N ALA A 14 32.81 22.07 41.90
CA ALA A 14 33.58 23.12 41.23
C ALA A 14 33.40 23.08 39.70
N LEU A 15 33.43 21.89 39.10
CA LEU A 15 33.19 21.70 37.66
C LEU A 15 31.75 22.07 37.27
N LEU A 16 30.76 21.73 38.10
CA LEU A 16 29.36 22.09 37.89
C LEU A 16 29.15 23.61 37.96
N ARG A 17 29.75 24.30 38.94
CA ARG A 17 29.69 25.77 39.01
C ARG A 17 30.35 26.42 37.79
N LYS A 18 31.49 25.89 37.33
CA LYS A 18 32.18 26.38 36.13
C LYS A 18 31.33 26.21 34.86
N SER A 19 30.75 25.03 34.67
CA SER A 19 29.88 24.73 33.53
C SER A 19 28.57 25.53 33.54
N LEU A 20 27.92 25.71 34.70
CA LEU A 20 26.74 26.58 34.83
C LEU A 20 27.05 28.04 34.56
N THR A 21 28.20 28.55 35.03
CA THR A 21 28.59 29.94 34.77
C THR A 21 28.86 30.18 33.28
N PHE A 22 29.42 29.18 32.58
CA PHE A 22 29.59 29.22 31.12
C PHE A 22 28.25 29.25 30.39
N GLN A 23 27.31 28.38 30.77
CA GLN A 23 25.94 28.39 30.24
C GLN A 23 25.21 29.71 30.54
N LYS A 24 25.39 30.29 31.73
CA LYS A 24 24.82 31.59 32.12
C LYS A 24 25.43 32.77 31.36
N ARG A 25 26.67 32.68 30.88
CA ARG A 25 27.28 33.74 30.05
C ARG A 25 26.87 33.62 28.58
N ASN A 26 26.59 32.41 28.11
CA ASN A 26 26.14 32.13 26.74
C ASN A 26 24.61 31.93 26.65
N VAL A 27 23.84 32.80 27.32
CA VAL A 27 22.36 32.72 27.40
C VAL A 27 21.71 32.69 26.02
N LYS A 28 22.21 33.49 25.06
CA LYS A 28 21.65 33.58 23.71
C LYS A 28 21.66 32.24 22.98
N THR A 29 22.74 31.46 23.13
CA THR A 29 22.85 30.13 22.52
C THR A 29 21.96 29.12 23.23
N ASN A 30 21.89 29.17 24.57
CA ASN A 30 21.02 28.28 25.34
C ASN A 30 19.53 28.53 25.10
N ILE A 31 19.11 29.79 24.98
CA ILE A 31 17.74 30.13 24.58
C ILE A 31 17.46 29.58 23.19
N ARG A 32 18.37 29.73 22.22
CA ARG A 32 18.18 29.19 20.87
C ARG A 32 18.06 27.65 20.87
N LEU A 33 18.85 26.96 21.70
CA LEU A 33 18.80 25.50 21.84
C LEU A 33 17.45 25.01 22.41
N ILE A 34 16.82 25.78 23.30
CA ILE A 34 15.50 25.45 23.86
C ILE A 34 14.36 25.91 22.94
N LEU A 35 14.51 27.05 22.27
CA LEU A 35 13.48 27.64 21.41
C LEU A 35 13.30 26.85 20.11
N LEU A 36 14.39 26.30 19.56
CA LEU A 36 14.34 25.52 18.31
C LEU A 36 13.35 24.34 18.36
N PRO A 37 13.41 23.42 19.36
CA PRO A 37 12.43 22.33 19.44
C PRO A 37 11.01 22.86 19.68
N LEU A 38 10.82 23.94 20.44
CA LEU A 38 9.49 24.55 20.65
C LEU A 38 8.90 25.12 19.35
N ILE A 39 9.71 25.84 18.55
CA ILE A 39 9.29 26.35 17.25
C ILE A 39 8.91 25.20 16.32
N LEU A 40 9.71 24.13 16.27
CA LEU A 40 9.39 22.95 15.47
C LEU A 40 8.06 22.32 15.91
N CYS A 41 7.82 22.18 17.21
CA CYS A 41 6.54 21.68 17.72
C CYS A 41 5.36 22.57 17.30
N VAL A 42 5.49 23.90 17.40
CA VAL A 42 4.44 24.84 16.97
C VAL A 42 4.19 24.73 15.47
N LEU A 43 5.24 24.65 14.65
CA LEU A 43 5.11 24.48 13.20
C LEU A 43 4.40 23.17 12.84
N LEU A 44 4.71 22.07 13.53
CA LEU A 44 4.04 20.78 13.33
C LEU A 44 2.55 20.84 13.69
N VAL A 45 2.18 21.49 14.80
CA VAL A 45 0.76 21.66 15.20
C VAL A 45 0.00 22.52 14.19
N LEU A 46 0.60 23.61 13.70
CA LEU A 46 -0.02 24.44 12.67
C LEU A 46 -0.21 23.66 11.37
N LEU A 47 0.78 22.87 10.97
CA LEU A 47 0.69 22.02 9.80
C LEU A 47 -0.39 20.94 9.95
N GLN A 48 -0.47 20.29 11.11
CA GLN A 48 -1.53 19.31 11.42
C GLN A 48 -2.91 19.94 11.29
N ASN A 49 -3.16 21.08 11.94
CA ASN A 49 -4.44 21.79 11.82
C ASN A 49 -4.77 22.17 10.38
N PHE A 50 -3.78 22.60 9.60
CA PHE A 50 -3.98 22.92 8.19
C PHE A 50 -4.38 21.68 7.39
N ILE A 51 -3.64 20.57 7.53
CA ILE A 51 -3.94 19.30 6.88
C ILE A 51 -5.33 18.80 7.31
N ASP A 52 -5.63 18.77 8.60
CA ASP A 52 -6.92 18.31 9.12
C ASP A 52 -8.08 19.14 8.58
N THR A 53 -7.89 20.45 8.41
CA THR A 53 -8.90 21.32 7.81
C THR A 53 -9.11 21.01 6.33
N GLN A 54 -8.04 20.76 5.57
CA GLN A 54 -8.14 20.44 4.14
C GLN A 54 -8.69 19.03 3.89
N TYR A 55 -8.29 18.05 4.70
CA TYR A 55 -8.73 16.66 4.60
C TYR A 55 -10.07 16.40 5.30
N ASN A 56 -10.65 17.39 6.00
CA ASN A 56 -11.99 17.27 6.57
C ASN A 56 -13.12 17.39 5.54
N THR A 57 -12.81 17.67 4.27
CA THR A 57 -13.81 17.75 3.20
C THR A 57 -14.47 16.38 2.99
N PRO A 58 -15.74 16.35 2.55
CA PRO A 58 -16.46 15.10 2.35
C PRO A 58 -15.80 14.20 1.31
N GLU A 59 -15.06 14.74 0.35
CA GLU A 59 -14.40 13.98 -0.73
C GLU A 59 -13.29 13.05 -0.23
N PHE A 60 -12.61 13.38 0.86
CA PHE A 60 -11.52 12.57 1.43
C PHE A 60 -11.97 11.66 2.59
N LYS A 61 -13.27 11.39 2.68
CA LYS A 61 -13.86 10.53 3.70
C LYS A 61 -14.72 9.46 3.06
N CYS A 62 -14.84 8.34 3.75
CA CYS A 62 -15.83 7.33 3.40
C CYS A 62 -17.25 7.90 3.51
N GLY A 63 -18.08 7.60 2.52
CA GLY A 63 -19.49 7.94 2.54
C GLY A 63 -20.23 7.17 3.64
N CYS A 64 -21.08 7.90 4.36
CA CYS A 64 -21.90 7.37 5.44
C CYS A 64 -23.33 7.84 5.28
N VAL A 65 -24.28 6.95 5.54
CA VAL A 65 -25.72 7.26 5.58
C VAL A 65 -26.30 6.94 6.94
N CYS A 66 -27.31 7.71 7.31
CA CYS A 66 -28.12 7.41 8.47
C CYS A 66 -29.21 6.40 8.10
N PRO A 67 -29.44 5.35 8.91
CA PRO A 67 -30.53 4.43 8.69
C PRO A 67 -31.89 5.15 8.73
N ASN A 68 -32.90 4.58 8.05
CA ASN A 68 -34.27 5.09 8.00
C ASN A 68 -34.45 6.49 7.36
N ASN A 69 -33.64 6.84 6.36
CA ASN A 69 -33.71 8.12 5.62
C ASN A 69 -33.65 9.38 6.51
N ARG A 70 -33.04 9.29 7.69
CA ARG A 70 -32.80 10.45 8.55
C ARG A 70 -31.68 11.31 7.96
N LYS A 71 -31.78 12.63 8.09
CA LYS A 71 -30.72 13.55 7.63
C LYS A 71 -29.52 13.58 8.56
N ASN A 72 -29.75 13.46 9.87
CA ASN A 72 -28.73 13.46 10.90
C ASN A 72 -28.95 12.27 11.84
N CYS A 73 -27.86 11.66 12.29
CA CYS A 73 -27.81 10.59 13.27
C CYS A 73 -26.49 10.68 14.03
N ASP A 74 -26.44 10.04 15.20
CA ASP A 74 -25.21 9.92 15.98
C ASP A 74 -24.18 9.05 15.24
N ASP A 75 -22.90 9.24 15.54
CA ASP A 75 -21.81 8.49 14.90
C ASP A 75 -21.92 6.98 15.13
N SER A 76 -22.51 6.55 16.25
CA SER A 76 -22.75 5.13 16.55
C SER A 76 -23.81 4.46 15.65
N GLU A 77 -24.73 5.25 15.08
CA GLU A 77 -25.81 4.75 14.22
C GLU A 77 -25.48 4.84 12.72
N LYS A 78 -24.38 5.51 12.36
CA LYS A 78 -23.99 5.73 10.96
C LYS A 78 -23.54 4.42 10.31
N LEU A 79 -24.12 4.15 9.15
CA LEU A 79 -23.67 3.07 8.28
C LEU A 79 -22.72 3.67 7.24
N CYS A 80 -21.43 3.39 7.40
CA CYS A 80 -20.37 3.84 6.50
C CYS A 80 -19.90 2.68 5.62
N GLY A 81 -19.62 2.95 4.35
CA GLY A 81 -19.10 1.93 3.45
C GLY A 81 -19.03 2.39 1.99
N VAL A 82 -18.34 1.59 1.17
CA VAL A 82 -18.16 1.85 -0.27
C VAL A 82 -19.51 1.93 -1.01
N GLN A 83 -20.51 1.20 -0.53
CA GLN A 83 -21.87 1.23 -1.08
C GLN A 83 -22.58 2.57 -0.90
N TYR A 84 -22.16 3.37 0.08
CA TYR A 84 -22.72 4.69 0.40
C TYR A 84 -21.80 5.84 -0.01
N SER A 85 -20.75 5.53 -0.77
CA SER A 85 -19.71 6.48 -1.18
C SER A 85 -19.78 6.76 -2.67
N GLU A 86 -19.43 7.99 -3.05
CA GLU A 86 -19.10 8.35 -4.43
C GLU A 86 -17.74 7.74 -4.85
N ASP A 87 -17.45 7.72 -6.15
CA ASP A 87 -16.24 7.08 -6.71
C ASP A 87 -14.93 7.58 -6.08
N THR A 88 -14.84 8.87 -5.76
CA THR A 88 -13.67 9.49 -5.13
C THR A 88 -13.58 9.23 -3.63
N GLN A 89 -14.70 8.96 -2.97
CA GLN A 89 -14.79 8.69 -1.53
C GLN A 89 -14.52 7.22 -1.20
N ALA A 90 -14.88 6.31 -2.12
CA ALA A 90 -14.77 4.87 -1.94
C ALA A 90 -13.36 4.40 -1.55
N VAL A 91 -12.31 5.08 -2.04
CA VAL A 91 -10.91 4.75 -1.75
C VAL A 91 -10.50 5.04 -0.30
N PHE A 92 -11.27 5.86 0.43
CA PHE A 92 -11.04 6.20 1.83
C PHE A 92 -11.84 5.31 2.81
N CYS A 93 -12.63 4.37 2.29
CA CYS A 93 -13.42 3.46 3.10
C CYS A 93 -12.59 2.30 3.66
N LYS A 94 -12.83 1.97 4.93
CA LYS A 94 -12.38 0.71 5.50
C LYS A 94 -13.17 -0.43 4.86
N ILE A 95 -12.47 -1.40 4.28
CA ILE A 95 -13.06 -2.64 3.78
C ILE A 95 -12.93 -3.70 4.88
N PRO A 96 -14.01 -4.05 5.60
CA PRO A 96 -13.96 -4.98 6.73
C PRO A 96 -13.50 -6.38 6.32
N ASN A 97 -13.88 -6.84 5.12
CA ASN A 97 -13.50 -8.15 4.58
C ASN A 97 -12.90 -7.97 3.18
N PRO A 98 -11.58 -7.75 3.06
CA PRO A 98 -10.97 -7.57 1.75
C PRO A 98 -11.10 -8.85 0.91
N PRO A 99 -11.38 -8.73 -0.40
CA PRO A 99 -11.39 -9.88 -1.30
C PRO A 99 -10.00 -10.50 -1.38
N GLN A 100 -9.95 -11.83 -1.47
CA GLN A 100 -8.70 -12.56 -1.70
C GLN A 100 -8.36 -12.46 -3.18
N TRP A 101 -7.39 -11.60 -3.51
CA TRP A 101 -6.89 -11.47 -4.88
C TRP A 101 -5.92 -12.61 -5.20
N PRO A 102 -6.05 -13.28 -6.35
CA PRO A 102 -5.05 -14.24 -6.79
C PRO A 102 -3.73 -13.52 -7.12
N PRO A 103 -2.58 -14.18 -7.00
CA PRO A 103 -1.30 -13.58 -7.33
C PRO A 103 -1.24 -13.22 -8.82
N LEU A 104 -0.73 -12.02 -9.12
CA LEU A 104 -0.48 -11.54 -10.47
C LEU A 104 0.99 -11.26 -10.68
N LEU A 105 1.51 -11.69 -11.82
CA LEU A 105 2.82 -11.29 -12.32
C LEU A 105 2.70 -9.94 -13.02
N GLN A 106 3.49 -8.96 -12.60
CA GLN A 106 3.56 -7.70 -13.33
C GLN A 106 4.31 -7.92 -14.64
N LEU A 107 3.59 -7.75 -15.76
CA LEU A 107 4.14 -7.84 -17.10
C LEU A 107 4.72 -6.49 -17.51
N PRO A 108 5.85 -6.49 -18.24
CA PRO A 108 6.43 -5.25 -18.73
C PRO A 108 5.46 -4.52 -19.67
N TYR A 109 5.43 -3.20 -19.56
CA TYR A 109 4.61 -2.36 -20.43
C TYR A 109 5.02 -2.53 -21.90
N VAL A 110 3.99 -2.60 -22.75
CA VAL A 110 3.94 -3.21 -24.09
C VAL A 110 4.76 -2.55 -25.21
N TYR A 111 5.92 -1.96 -24.92
CA TYR A 111 6.83 -1.48 -25.98
C TYR A 111 7.23 -2.58 -27.00
N CYS A 112 7.00 -3.85 -26.66
CA CYS A 112 7.21 -4.98 -27.57
C CYS A 112 6.08 -5.30 -28.55
N LYS A 113 4.90 -4.67 -28.47
CA LYS A 113 3.83 -4.90 -29.46
C LYS A 113 4.21 -4.44 -30.87
N GLN A 114 5.18 -3.53 -31.00
CA GLN A 114 5.64 -3.01 -32.28
C GLN A 114 6.67 -3.91 -33.00
N ASN A 115 7.43 -4.72 -32.26
CA ASN A 115 8.54 -5.50 -32.82
C ASN A 115 8.31 -7.02 -32.77
N GLU A 116 7.09 -7.47 -32.43
CA GLU A 116 6.64 -8.88 -32.47
C GLU A 116 7.44 -9.90 -31.64
N SER A 117 8.45 -9.48 -30.87
CA SER A 117 9.21 -10.36 -29.99
C SER A 117 9.63 -9.64 -28.72
N CYS A 118 9.05 -10.08 -27.60
CA CYS A 118 9.38 -9.61 -26.26
C CYS A 118 10.00 -10.81 -25.51
N PRO A 119 11.33 -10.97 -25.49
CA PRO A 119 11.94 -12.02 -24.69
C PRO A 119 11.68 -11.72 -23.21
N PHE A 120 10.78 -12.49 -22.60
CA PHE A 120 10.54 -12.47 -21.17
C PHE A 120 11.50 -13.44 -20.49
N ASN A 121 12.45 -12.91 -19.73
CA ASN A 121 13.41 -13.70 -18.98
C ASN A 121 13.05 -13.66 -17.49
N MET A 122 12.78 -14.82 -16.89
CA MET A 122 12.56 -14.97 -15.46
C MET A 122 13.73 -15.73 -14.85
N LEU A 123 14.35 -15.16 -13.82
CA LEU A 123 15.44 -15.81 -13.09
C LEU A 123 14.86 -16.72 -12.00
N PHE A 124 15.25 -17.99 -12.05
CA PHE A 124 14.91 -18.98 -11.02
C PHE A 124 16.14 -19.27 -10.17
N THR A 125 16.03 -19.04 -8.87
CA THR A 125 17.09 -19.32 -7.92
C THR A 125 16.60 -20.37 -6.92
N ALA A 126 17.41 -21.40 -6.70
CA ALA A 126 17.24 -22.34 -5.61
C ALA A 126 18.61 -22.84 -5.18
N GLU A 127 18.72 -23.27 -3.92
CA GLU A 127 19.93 -23.91 -3.40
C GLU A 127 20.26 -25.20 -4.16
N ASN A 128 19.23 -25.95 -4.56
CA ASN A 128 19.36 -27.17 -5.35
C ASN A 128 18.97 -26.93 -6.82
N GLN A 129 19.94 -27.06 -7.72
CA GLN A 129 19.74 -26.89 -9.16
C GLN A 129 18.66 -27.81 -9.73
N SER A 130 18.62 -29.08 -9.33
CA SER A 130 17.64 -30.04 -9.84
C SER A 130 16.21 -29.65 -9.44
N PHE A 131 16.04 -29.11 -8.24
CA PHE A 131 14.76 -28.57 -7.79
C PHE A 131 14.36 -27.32 -8.58
N ALA A 132 15.28 -26.36 -8.75
CA ALA A 132 15.03 -25.16 -9.58
C ALA A 132 14.61 -25.54 -11.00
N GLN A 133 15.28 -26.52 -11.61
CA GLN A 133 14.95 -26.99 -12.95
C GLN A 133 13.51 -27.53 -13.00
N ILE A 134 13.15 -28.47 -12.12
CA ILE A 134 11.81 -29.05 -12.07
C ILE A 134 10.74 -27.98 -11.83
N VAL A 135 10.99 -27.02 -10.94
CA VAL A 135 10.04 -25.93 -10.68
C VAL A 135 9.89 -25.04 -11.91
N SER A 136 10.98 -24.62 -12.54
CA SER A 136 10.93 -23.75 -13.73
C SER A 136 10.25 -24.42 -14.92
N GLU A 137 10.41 -25.73 -15.08
CA GLU A 137 9.76 -26.54 -16.14
C GLU A 137 8.25 -26.69 -15.91
N ASN A 138 7.80 -26.68 -14.64
CA ASN A 138 6.40 -26.91 -14.27
C ASN A 138 5.66 -25.65 -13.79
N MET A 139 6.33 -24.49 -13.73
CA MET A 139 5.72 -23.27 -13.19
C MET A 139 4.55 -22.80 -14.06
N PHE A 140 4.69 -22.85 -15.39
CA PHE A 140 3.68 -22.34 -16.33
C PHE A 140 2.91 -23.51 -16.97
N PRO A 141 1.66 -23.78 -16.55
CA PRO A 141 0.89 -24.89 -17.09
C PRO A 141 0.39 -24.61 -18.51
N SER A 142 0.07 -25.65 -19.25
CA SER A 142 -0.43 -25.53 -20.64
C SER A 142 -1.87 -25.03 -20.75
N ALA A 143 -2.67 -25.14 -19.68
CA ALA A 143 -4.08 -24.77 -19.70
C ALA A 143 -4.55 -24.29 -18.32
N PRO A 144 -5.45 -23.27 -18.27
CA PRO A 144 -5.98 -22.77 -17.03
C PRO A 144 -6.97 -23.76 -16.41
N THR A 145 -6.94 -23.86 -15.09
CA THR A 145 -7.92 -24.62 -14.30
C THR A 145 -8.90 -23.65 -13.66
N VAL A 146 -10.13 -23.55 -14.20
CA VAL A 146 -11.15 -22.60 -13.72
C VAL A 146 -12.39 -23.33 -13.23
N ASN A 147 -12.70 -23.18 -11.95
CA ASN A 147 -13.95 -23.63 -11.35
C ASN A 147 -14.93 -22.44 -11.23
N SER A 148 -16.11 -22.59 -11.85
CA SER A 148 -17.16 -21.57 -11.84
C SER A 148 -17.77 -21.27 -10.46
N SER A 149 -17.70 -22.20 -9.50
CA SER A 149 -18.26 -21.99 -8.16
C SER A 149 -17.39 -21.08 -7.30
N ASP A 150 -16.08 -21.08 -7.51
CA ASP A 150 -15.12 -20.29 -6.74
C ASP A 150 -13.97 -19.80 -7.64
N ILE A 151 -14.30 -18.77 -8.42
CA ILE A 151 -13.43 -18.26 -9.48
C ILE A 151 -12.13 -17.70 -8.91
N MET A 152 -12.18 -16.94 -7.80
CA MET A 152 -10.98 -16.32 -7.23
C MET A 152 -10.00 -17.37 -6.68
N THR A 153 -10.51 -18.37 -5.95
CA THR A 153 -9.67 -19.47 -5.46
C THR A 153 -9.10 -20.29 -6.62
N SER A 154 -9.90 -20.54 -7.66
CA SER A 154 -9.41 -21.27 -8.84
C SER A 154 -8.39 -20.46 -9.63
N LEU A 155 -8.53 -19.14 -9.72
CA LEU A 155 -7.54 -18.28 -10.36
C LEU A 155 -6.22 -18.27 -9.58
N ALA A 156 -6.26 -18.44 -8.26
CA ALA A 156 -5.05 -18.47 -7.44
C ALA A 156 -4.15 -19.69 -7.68
N SER A 157 -4.69 -20.78 -8.24
CA SER A 157 -3.89 -21.94 -8.68
C SER A 157 -3.34 -21.82 -10.10
N ASN A 158 -3.61 -20.71 -10.80
CA ASN A 158 -3.11 -20.44 -12.14
C ASN A 158 -2.01 -19.38 -12.10
N VAL A 159 -1.14 -19.39 -13.12
CA VAL A 159 -0.15 -18.32 -13.29
C VAL A 159 -0.75 -17.23 -14.15
N LEU A 160 -1.01 -16.09 -13.52
CA LEU A 160 -1.68 -14.94 -14.13
C LEU A 160 -0.70 -13.76 -14.22
N GLY A 161 -0.91 -12.88 -15.18
CA GLY A 161 -0.14 -11.65 -15.32
C GLY A 161 -0.97 -10.49 -15.84
N SER A 162 -0.56 -9.26 -15.50
CA SER A 162 -1.18 -8.04 -16.02
C SER A 162 -0.15 -6.97 -16.28
N GLU A 163 -0.44 -6.10 -17.25
CA GLU A 163 0.36 -4.91 -17.57
C GLU A 163 0.11 -3.76 -16.58
N SER A 164 -0.89 -3.89 -15.69
CA SER A 164 -1.18 -2.90 -14.67
C SER A 164 -0.01 -2.74 -13.70
N SER A 165 0.33 -1.49 -13.37
CA SER A 165 1.26 -1.25 -12.27
C SER A 165 0.61 -1.62 -10.93
N PRO A 166 1.37 -2.20 -9.98
CA PRO A 166 0.87 -2.55 -8.67
C PRO A 166 0.37 -1.30 -7.96
N GLY A 167 -0.70 -1.47 -7.19
CA GLY A 167 -1.37 -0.39 -6.49
C GLY A 167 -0.55 0.10 -5.32
N ALA A 168 -0.87 1.30 -4.84
CA ALA A 168 -0.32 1.81 -3.58
C ALA A 168 -0.85 1.04 -2.35
N ASN A 169 -1.94 0.28 -2.51
CA ASN A 169 -2.54 -0.53 -1.47
C ASN A 169 -2.94 -1.91 -2.01
N SER A 170 -3.12 -2.89 -1.12
CA SER A 170 -3.54 -4.26 -1.46
C SER A 170 -5.06 -4.46 -1.42
N PHE A 171 -5.83 -3.39 -1.19
CA PHE A 171 -7.30 -3.46 -1.10
C PHE A 171 -7.92 -3.67 -2.49
N LEU A 172 -7.42 -2.93 -3.47
CA LEU A 172 -7.83 -3.02 -4.86
C LEU A 172 -6.63 -3.46 -5.69
N GLU A 173 -6.71 -4.65 -6.28
CA GLU A 173 -5.69 -5.12 -7.21
C GLU A 173 -5.88 -4.41 -8.56
N PRO A 174 -4.95 -3.53 -9.01
CA PRO A 174 -5.10 -2.82 -10.27
C PRO A 174 -5.21 -3.76 -11.46
N GLY A 175 -4.63 -4.97 -11.40
CA GLY A 175 -4.76 -5.95 -12.47
C GLY A 175 -6.20 -6.37 -12.76
N PHE A 176 -7.09 -6.30 -11.76
CA PHE A 176 -8.52 -6.61 -11.93
C PHE A 176 -9.42 -5.39 -12.06
N THR A 177 -8.96 -4.21 -11.62
CA THR A 177 -9.79 -2.99 -11.51
C THR A 177 -9.48 -1.93 -12.57
N SER A 178 -8.29 -1.91 -13.15
CA SER A 178 -7.84 -0.89 -14.12
C SER A 178 -8.43 -1.01 -15.53
N GLY A 179 -9.11 -2.12 -15.82
CA GLY A 179 -9.61 -2.44 -17.17
C GLY A 179 -8.53 -2.97 -18.12
N PHE A 180 -7.27 -3.09 -17.69
CA PHE A 180 -6.26 -3.84 -18.42
C PHE A 180 -6.59 -5.34 -18.43
N PRO A 181 -6.24 -6.06 -19.52
CA PRO A 181 -6.44 -7.50 -19.58
C PRO A 181 -5.57 -8.21 -18.54
N VAL A 182 -6.12 -9.29 -17.97
CA VAL A 182 -5.35 -10.28 -17.23
C VAL A 182 -5.07 -11.44 -18.16
N TYR A 183 -3.80 -11.78 -18.29
CA TYR A 183 -3.31 -12.84 -19.14
C TYR A 183 -3.05 -14.10 -18.32
N TYR A 184 -3.37 -15.24 -18.90
CA TYR A 184 -2.91 -16.53 -18.40
C TYR A 184 -1.54 -16.84 -19.01
N LEU A 185 -0.54 -17.10 -18.17
CA LEU A 185 0.83 -17.36 -18.60
C LEU A 185 1.07 -18.86 -18.77
N GLN A 186 1.61 -19.23 -19.92
CA GLN A 186 1.77 -20.61 -20.36
C GLN A 186 3.07 -20.76 -21.15
N THR A 187 3.62 -21.98 -21.17
CA THR A 187 4.86 -22.29 -21.91
C THR A 187 4.67 -22.29 -23.42
N GLN A 188 3.45 -22.50 -23.91
CA GLN A 188 3.14 -22.59 -25.33
C GLN A 188 1.92 -21.73 -25.66
N CYS A 189 2.03 -20.90 -26.70
CA CYS A 189 0.90 -20.11 -27.17
C CYS A 189 -0.12 -21.01 -27.88
N PRO A 190 -1.41 -21.01 -27.50
CA PRO A 190 -2.45 -21.73 -28.19
C PRO A 190 -2.68 -21.08 -29.56
N GLN A 191 -3.14 -21.88 -30.52
CA GLN A 191 -3.48 -21.38 -31.85
C GLN A 191 -4.66 -20.40 -31.81
N ASN A 192 -5.58 -20.58 -30.85
CA ASN A 192 -6.73 -19.71 -30.64
C ASN A 192 -6.67 -19.11 -29.22
N ASN A 193 -6.64 -17.79 -29.14
CA ASN A 193 -6.75 -17.07 -27.88
C ASN A 193 -8.22 -16.86 -27.53
N SER A 194 -8.67 -17.44 -26.42
CA SER A 194 -10.00 -17.17 -25.85
C SER A 194 -9.85 -16.34 -24.59
N GLY A 195 -10.52 -15.18 -24.54
CA GLY A 195 -10.71 -14.42 -23.31
C GLY A 195 -11.86 -15.01 -22.48
N PHE A 196 -11.69 -15.03 -21.16
CA PHE A 196 -12.77 -15.33 -20.22
C PHE A 196 -13.10 -14.05 -19.43
N THR A 197 -14.37 -13.87 -19.07
CA THR A 197 -14.79 -12.76 -18.20
C THR A 197 -15.52 -13.35 -17.01
N PHE A 198 -15.26 -12.80 -15.83
CA PHE A 198 -15.94 -13.21 -14.62
C PHE A 198 -16.45 -11.99 -13.85
N PRO A 199 -17.58 -12.15 -13.14
CA PRO A 199 -17.99 -11.16 -12.16
C PRO A 199 -17.13 -11.29 -10.89
N TYR A 200 -16.84 -10.18 -10.24
CA TYR A 200 -16.30 -10.14 -8.89
C TYR A 200 -17.10 -9.16 -8.03
N GLN A 201 -17.12 -9.37 -6.71
CA GLN A 201 -17.87 -8.54 -5.76
C GLN A 201 -16.91 -7.78 -4.86
N ILE A 202 -17.17 -6.49 -4.65
CA ILE A 202 -16.53 -5.71 -3.59
C ILE A 202 -17.65 -5.08 -2.77
N GLU A 203 -17.74 -5.44 -1.48
CA GLU A 203 -18.73 -4.90 -0.53
C GLU A 203 -20.19 -4.92 -1.09
N GLY A 204 -20.55 -6.01 -1.80
CA GLY A 204 -21.89 -6.22 -2.37
C GLY A 204 -22.17 -5.52 -3.71
N LYS A 205 -21.21 -4.76 -4.27
CA LYS A 205 -21.28 -4.26 -5.65
C LYS A 205 -20.62 -5.27 -6.61
N THR A 206 -21.36 -5.64 -7.66
CA THR A 206 -20.89 -6.54 -8.71
C THR A 206 -20.14 -5.77 -9.79
N PHE A 207 -18.87 -6.09 -9.97
CA PHE A 207 -18.03 -5.60 -11.04
C PHE A 207 -17.82 -6.70 -12.09
N LYS A 208 -17.57 -6.28 -13.34
CA LYS A 208 -17.18 -7.19 -14.42
C LYS A 208 -15.79 -6.80 -14.87
N GLN A 209 -14.93 -7.81 -15.07
CA GLN A 209 -13.67 -7.56 -15.76
C GLN A 209 -13.93 -7.10 -17.19
N ALA A 210 -13.21 -6.07 -17.64
CA ALA A 210 -13.35 -5.55 -18.99
C ALA A 210 -13.00 -6.66 -20.01
N ALA A 211 -13.92 -6.93 -20.92
CA ALA A 211 -13.69 -7.90 -21.99
C ALA A 211 -12.67 -7.34 -22.99
N TRP A 212 -11.65 -8.14 -23.32
CA TRP A 212 -10.75 -7.84 -24.42
C TRP A 212 -11.57 -7.78 -25.73
N LYS A 213 -11.57 -6.61 -26.38
CA LYS A 213 -11.99 -6.48 -27.79
C LYS A 213 -10.73 -6.60 -28.65
N SER A 214 -10.69 -7.64 -29.47
CA SER A 214 -9.71 -7.82 -30.55
C SER A 214 -9.76 -6.66 -31.53
#